data_AF-A0A956NFQ3-F1
#
_entry.id   AF-A0A956NFQ3-F1
#
_cell.length_a   1.000
_cell.length_b   1.000
_cell.length_c   1.000
_cell.angle_alpha   90.00
_cell.angle_beta   90.00
_cell.angle_gamma   90.00
#
_symmetry.space_group_name_H-M   'P 1'
#
loop_
_entity.id
_entity.type
_entity.pdbx_description
1 polymer ?
#
loop_
_entity_poly.entity_id
_entity_poly.type
_entity_poly.pdbx_seq_one_letter_code
_entity_poly.pdbx_strand_id
1 'polypeptide(L)'
;MTSTEDIVAAGNDQYKENHLAAMFRDGFSFSGYERDGFYLSIAPNDASAATQSNGTDTQAGPRRRFANVSGVSGLDSPSDGRATVFADFDNDGDTDIFLTTIQGDAHLLYRNEVGADFGFLRIALRGTTSGTDAFSAVVRVGTSRGVQTQVKSGGEGYLAEHDPRLLFGLGRDESAEWVEVTWPNGTKQRFDQPFPSRSSWLLVEGDATPHSVRETRTSLPSPYAKDQALLSSLGLEKGGELPNFDVVGRDGSTKPWKSTLAPNQRALVNLWATWCVPCKTEMPELQKKASYFESKGIQLLGLSIDTREDMSGIGRFLEERGVTYPVALGGSSAVDAIYGDGEVFVPLTFVLDERGKIETAFGGWNAESRRRVEQWAEGSGAR
;
A
#
# COMPACT_ATOMS: atom_id res chain seq x y z
N MET A 1 -1.17 -23.00 25.89
CA MET A 1 -1.80 -22.51 27.13
C MET A 1 -2.89 -21.54 26.71
N THR A 2 -4.13 -21.72 27.14
CA THR A 2 -5.30 -21.00 26.60
C THR A 2 -6.12 -20.29 27.66
N SER A 3 -5.64 -20.16 28.90
CA SER A 3 -6.29 -19.34 29.94
C SER A 3 -5.33 -18.33 30.56
N THR A 4 -5.88 -17.21 31.05
CA THR A 4 -5.13 -16.10 31.67
C THR A 4 -4.41 -16.53 32.96
N GLU A 5 -4.92 -17.53 33.68
CA GLU A 5 -4.28 -18.04 34.90
C GLU A 5 -3.01 -18.85 34.60
N ASP A 6 -2.95 -19.56 33.46
CA ASP A 6 -1.76 -20.31 33.03
C ASP A 6 -0.58 -19.37 32.69
N ILE A 7 -0.87 -18.15 32.22
CA ILE A 7 0.11 -17.13 31.84
C ILE A 7 0.77 -16.52 33.08
N VAL A 8 0.01 -16.33 34.16
CA VAL A 8 0.51 -15.77 35.42
C VAL A 8 1.42 -16.76 36.15
N ALA A 9 1.12 -18.07 36.07
CA ALA A 9 1.88 -19.11 36.75
C ALA A 9 3.25 -19.45 36.11
N ALA A 10 3.41 -19.24 34.80
CA ALA A 10 4.61 -19.66 34.06
C ALA A 10 5.84 -18.73 34.23
N GLY A 11 5.64 -17.50 34.72
CA GLY A 11 6.70 -16.50 34.81
C GLY A 11 7.13 -15.93 33.45
N ASN A 12 7.63 -14.69 33.47
CA ASN A 12 7.84 -13.86 32.28
C ASN A 12 8.89 -14.44 31.30
N ASP A 13 9.85 -15.23 31.79
CA ASP A 13 10.96 -15.73 30.99
C ASP A 13 10.61 -17.02 30.22
N GLN A 14 9.80 -17.91 30.81
CA GLN A 14 9.34 -19.15 30.16
C GLN A 14 8.30 -18.87 29.07
N TYR A 15 7.45 -17.84 29.26
CA TYR A 15 6.52 -17.36 28.22
C TYR A 15 7.28 -16.78 27.01
N LYS A 16 8.33 -15.99 27.28
CA LYS A 16 9.19 -15.44 26.22
C LYS A 16 9.90 -16.54 25.44
N GLU A 17 10.53 -17.51 26.11
CA GLU A 17 11.24 -18.58 25.40
C GLU A 17 10.34 -19.46 24.53
N ASN A 18 9.14 -19.82 24.99
CA ASN A 18 8.31 -20.78 24.27
C ASN A 18 7.44 -20.16 23.14
N HIS A 19 7.02 -18.90 23.26
CA HIS A 19 6.19 -18.24 22.23
C HIS A 19 7.00 -17.41 21.24
N LEU A 20 8.00 -16.63 21.68
CA LEU A 20 8.83 -15.87 20.74
C LEU A 20 9.70 -16.79 19.89
N ALA A 21 10.19 -17.91 20.44
CA ALA A 21 10.98 -18.85 19.63
C ALA A 21 10.14 -19.58 18.56
N ALA A 22 8.85 -19.83 18.80
CA ALA A 22 7.95 -20.42 17.81
C ALA A 22 7.68 -19.46 16.63
N MET A 23 7.65 -18.14 16.87
CA MET A 23 7.56 -17.12 15.81
C MET A 23 8.79 -17.14 14.90
N PHE A 24 10.00 -17.21 15.48
CA PHE A 24 11.25 -17.14 14.71
C PHE A 24 11.67 -18.47 14.08
N ARG A 25 11.15 -19.60 14.56
CA ARG A 25 11.48 -20.94 14.02
C ARG A 25 10.40 -21.49 13.10
N ASP A 26 9.11 -21.31 13.45
CA ASP A 26 8.00 -22.07 12.86
C ASP A 26 6.95 -21.17 12.17
N GLY A 27 7.11 -19.84 12.15
CA GLY A 27 6.31 -18.92 11.34
C GLY A 27 4.86 -18.71 11.82
N PHE A 28 4.57 -18.96 13.10
CA PHE A 28 3.26 -18.68 13.69
C PHE A 28 3.11 -17.22 14.14
N SER A 29 1.97 -16.61 13.80
CA SER A 29 1.50 -15.27 14.20
C SER A 29 0.32 -15.36 15.18
N PHE A 30 0.28 -14.48 16.18
CA PHE A 30 -0.95 -14.13 16.90
C PHE A 30 -1.47 -12.82 16.31
N SER A 31 -2.58 -12.89 15.57
CA SER A 31 -3.15 -11.80 14.76
C SER A 31 -2.97 -10.39 15.34
N GLY A 32 -2.37 -9.52 14.53
CA GLY A 32 -2.33 -8.06 14.70
C GLY A 32 -0.91 -7.50 14.81
N TYR A 33 -0.49 -6.69 13.83
CA TYR A 33 0.80 -5.98 13.65
C TYR A 33 1.88 -6.60 12.75
N GLU A 34 1.56 -7.59 11.91
CA GLU A 34 2.52 -8.03 10.89
C GLU A 34 2.31 -7.27 9.58
N ARG A 35 3.41 -6.83 8.98
CA ARG A 35 3.41 -6.26 7.63
C ARG A 35 3.50 -7.38 6.60
N ASP A 36 2.95 -7.15 5.43
CA ASP A 36 3.07 -8.08 4.32
C ASP A 36 4.54 -8.38 3.96
N GLY A 37 4.80 -9.65 3.65
CA GLY A 37 6.12 -10.17 3.31
C GLY A 37 6.28 -10.42 1.82
N PHE A 38 7.33 -9.87 1.19
CA PHE A 38 7.68 -10.09 -0.20
C PHE A 38 9.15 -10.52 -0.31
N TYR A 39 9.35 -11.70 -0.90
CA TYR A 39 10.65 -12.37 -0.97
C TYR A 39 11.03 -12.67 -2.42
N LEU A 40 12.15 -12.13 -2.87
CA LEU A 40 12.67 -12.35 -4.21
C LEU A 40 13.65 -13.52 -4.22
N SER A 41 13.47 -14.48 -5.14
CA SER A 41 14.50 -15.50 -5.39
C SER A 41 15.76 -14.86 -5.97
N ILE A 42 16.90 -15.08 -5.34
CA ILE A 42 18.21 -14.58 -5.77
C ILE A 42 19.14 -15.71 -6.27
N ALA A 43 18.60 -16.92 -6.44
CA ALA A 43 19.37 -18.03 -6.99
C ALA A 43 19.64 -17.83 -8.49
N PRO A 44 20.86 -18.11 -8.99
CA PRO A 44 21.11 -18.14 -10.42
C PRO A 44 20.25 -19.21 -11.10
N ASN A 45 19.81 -18.94 -12.34
CA ASN A 45 18.95 -19.84 -13.15
C ASN A 45 19.57 -21.22 -13.47
N ASP A 46 20.83 -21.46 -13.08
CA ASP A 46 21.49 -22.75 -13.27
C ASP A 46 21.24 -23.67 -12.07
N ALA A 47 20.41 -24.69 -12.29
CA ALA A 47 20.15 -25.78 -11.35
C ALA A 47 21.42 -26.58 -10.96
N SER A 48 22.54 -26.44 -11.68
CA SER A 48 23.81 -27.10 -11.36
C SER A 48 24.46 -26.59 -10.06
N ALA A 49 24.08 -25.40 -9.59
CA ALA A 49 24.54 -24.86 -8.31
C ALA A 49 23.73 -25.39 -7.10
N ALA A 50 22.69 -26.20 -7.34
CA ALA A 50 21.87 -26.81 -6.29
C ALA A 50 22.45 -28.14 -5.80
N THR A 51 23.70 -28.17 -5.34
CA THR A 51 24.13 -29.25 -4.44
C THR A 51 23.35 -29.11 -3.13
N GLN A 52 22.54 -30.11 -2.81
CA GLN A 52 22.02 -30.31 -1.45
C GLN A 52 23.23 -30.49 -0.52
N SER A 53 23.54 -29.47 0.28
CA SER A 53 24.41 -29.67 1.43
C SER A 53 23.60 -30.43 2.47
N ASN A 54 23.64 -31.77 2.41
CA ASN A 54 23.37 -32.58 3.58
C ASN A 54 24.42 -32.19 4.62
N GLY A 55 23.95 -31.74 5.77
CA GLY A 55 24.69 -30.94 6.74
C GLY A 55 26.07 -31.48 7.12
N THR A 56 26.97 -30.54 7.45
CA THR A 56 27.97 -30.59 8.54
C THR A 56 29.00 -29.46 8.45
N ASP A 57 28.98 -28.62 7.41
CA ASP A 57 29.90 -27.48 7.34
C ASP A 57 29.36 -26.25 8.10
N THR A 58 29.79 -26.09 9.35
CA THR A 58 29.37 -25.02 10.28
C THR A 58 30.09 -23.69 10.07
N GLN A 59 30.84 -23.52 8.97
CA GLN A 59 31.60 -22.28 8.69
C GLN A 59 31.15 -21.52 7.44
N ALA A 60 30.21 -22.06 6.66
CA ALA A 60 29.54 -21.32 5.58
C ALA A 60 28.08 -21.04 5.97
N GLY A 61 27.77 -19.81 6.38
CA GLY A 61 26.40 -19.40 6.67
C GLY A 61 25.44 -19.72 5.51
N PRO A 62 24.13 -19.92 5.78
CA PRO A 62 23.17 -20.35 4.76
C PRO A 62 23.20 -19.39 3.56
N ARG A 63 23.49 -19.90 2.36
CA ARG A 63 23.36 -19.14 1.11
C ARG A 63 21.88 -18.76 0.98
N ARG A 64 21.54 -17.51 1.31
CA ARG A 64 20.17 -16.98 1.20
C ARG A 64 19.72 -17.18 -0.24
N ARG A 65 18.69 -17.99 -0.47
CA ARG A 65 18.08 -18.22 -1.78
C ARG A 65 16.97 -17.22 -2.07
N PHE A 66 16.44 -16.60 -1.02
CA PHE A 66 15.42 -15.57 -1.08
C PHE A 66 15.89 -14.35 -0.28
N ALA A 67 15.65 -13.17 -0.83
CA ALA A 67 15.88 -11.90 -0.17
C ALA A 67 14.53 -11.27 0.21
N ASN A 68 14.34 -10.94 1.48
CA ASN A 68 13.21 -10.09 1.89
C ASN A 68 13.43 -8.71 1.26
N VAL A 69 12.49 -8.31 0.41
CA VAL A 69 12.52 -7.04 -0.32
C VAL A 69 11.29 -6.17 -0.01
N SER A 70 10.40 -6.59 0.91
CA SER A 70 9.14 -5.90 1.24
C SER A 70 9.30 -4.38 1.35
N GLY A 71 10.24 -3.93 2.19
CA GLY A 71 10.41 -2.50 2.47
C GLY A 71 11.01 -1.71 1.31
N VAL A 72 11.85 -2.33 0.48
CA VAL A 72 12.46 -1.63 -0.67
C VAL A 72 11.55 -1.62 -1.90
N SER A 73 10.65 -2.61 -2.02
CA SER A 73 9.64 -2.66 -3.09
C SER A 73 8.37 -1.89 -2.73
N GLY A 74 8.18 -1.51 -1.47
CA GLY A 74 6.94 -0.91 -0.98
C GLY A 74 5.80 -1.93 -0.78
N LEU A 75 6.11 -3.23 -0.83
CA LEU A 75 5.18 -4.34 -0.60
C LEU A 75 5.21 -4.76 0.88
N ASP A 76 5.21 -3.77 1.78
CA ASP A 76 5.28 -3.95 3.24
C ASP A 76 4.04 -3.36 3.93
N SER A 77 2.86 -3.48 3.30
CA SER A 77 1.63 -2.90 3.82
C SER A 77 1.35 -3.37 5.25
N PRO A 78 0.93 -2.46 6.14
CA PRO A 78 0.50 -2.81 7.49
C PRO A 78 -0.94 -3.35 7.55
N SER A 79 -1.62 -3.48 6.42
CA SER A 79 -2.98 -4.02 6.33
C SER A 79 -3.01 -5.53 6.56
N ASP A 80 -4.15 -6.04 7.02
CA ASP A 80 -4.41 -7.48 7.05
C ASP A 80 -4.82 -7.99 5.64
N GLY A 81 -3.81 -8.35 4.84
CA GLY A 81 -3.94 -8.92 3.50
C GLY A 81 -4.48 -10.35 3.51
N ARG A 82 -5.40 -10.69 2.59
CA ARG A 82 -6.04 -12.02 2.52
C ARG A 82 -5.86 -12.75 1.22
N ALA A 83 -5.95 -12.05 0.10
CA ALA A 83 -5.77 -12.63 -1.22
C ALA A 83 -4.80 -11.77 -2.03
N THR A 84 -3.96 -12.41 -2.83
CA THR A 84 -3.02 -11.73 -3.72
C THR A 84 -3.25 -12.25 -5.14
N VAL A 85 -3.35 -11.34 -6.09
CA VAL A 85 -3.49 -11.61 -7.52
C VAL A 85 -2.30 -10.99 -8.24
N PHE A 86 -1.57 -11.81 -8.99
CA PHE A 86 -0.53 -11.35 -9.91
C PHE A 86 -1.10 -11.28 -11.31
N ALA A 87 -1.06 -10.09 -11.92
CA ALA A 87 -1.59 -9.88 -13.25
C ALA A 87 -0.93 -8.68 -13.93
N ASP A 88 -0.98 -8.64 -15.25
CA ASP A 88 -0.59 -7.48 -16.04
C ASP A 88 -1.86 -6.67 -16.36
N PHE A 89 -2.27 -5.82 -15.41
CA PHE A 89 -3.60 -5.18 -15.45
C PHE A 89 -3.71 -4.14 -16.56
N ASP A 90 -2.58 -3.57 -16.98
CA ASP A 90 -2.53 -2.47 -17.94
C ASP A 90 -2.01 -2.91 -19.32
N ASN A 91 -1.64 -4.19 -19.44
CA ASN A 91 -1.14 -4.89 -20.62
C ASN A 91 0.23 -4.41 -21.11
N ASP A 92 1.06 -3.79 -20.26
CA ASP A 92 2.35 -3.26 -20.65
C ASP A 92 3.54 -4.23 -20.55
N GLY A 93 3.29 -5.41 -20.00
CA GLY A 93 4.23 -6.52 -20.01
C GLY A 93 5.10 -6.64 -18.78
N ASP A 94 4.76 -5.94 -17.70
CA ASP A 94 5.20 -6.30 -16.37
C ASP A 94 4.03 -6.85 -15.52
N THR A 95 4.37 -7.49 -14.40
CA THR A 95 3.40 -8.12 -13.50
C THR A 95 3.16 -7.23 -12.31
N ASP A 96 1.95 -6.71 -12.20
CA ASP A 96 1.42 -6.01 -11.04
C ASP A 96 0.93 -6.98 -9.97
N ILE A 97 0.64 -6.42 -8.79
CA ILE A 97 0.12 -7.18 -7.65
C ILE A 97 -1.13 -6.48 -7.11
N PHE A 98 -2.26 -7.18 -7.06
CA PHE A 98 -3.46 -6.74 -6.38
C PHE A 98 -3.62 -7.50 -5.06
N LEU A 99 -3.75 -6.78 -3.95
CA LEU A 99 -3.89 -7.32 -2.61
C LEU A 99 -5.25 -6.94 -2.04
N THR A 100 -6.06 -7.94 -1.70
CA THR A 100 -7.27 -7.74 -0.92
C THR A 100 -6.92 -7.66 0.55
N THR A 101 -7.58 -6.75 1.25
CA THR A 101 -7.39 -6.47 2.67
C THR A 101 -8.74 -6.56 3.36
N ILE A 102 -8.76 -7.03 4.62
CA ILE A 102 -10.00 -7.04 5.42
C ILE A 102 -10.21 -5.76 6.22
N GLN A 103 -9.19 -4.93 6.32
CA GLN A 103 -9.19 -3.66 7.03
C GLN A 103 -9.01 -2.52 6.03
N GLY A 104 -9.79 -1.46 6.22
CA GLY A 104 -9.78 -0.25 5.38
C GLY A 104 -10.80 -0.27 4.23
N ASP A 105 -11.08 0.93 3.71
CA ASP A 105 -12.11 1.15 2.68
C ASP A 105 -11.65 0.78 1.26
N ALA A 106 -10.40 0.33 1.09
CA ALA A 106 -9.82 0.05 -0.22
C ALA A 106 -8.83 -1.13 -0.19
N HIS A 107 -8.83 -1.88 -1.29
CA HIS A 107 -7.80 -2.85 -1.63
C HIS A 107 -6.59 -2.16 -2.29
N LEU A 108 -5.44 -2.83 -2.31
CA LEU A 108 -4.19 -2.24 -2.78
C LEU A 108 -3.81 -2.81 -4.15
N LEU A 109 -3.53 -1.93 -5.11
CA LEU A 109 -2.89 -2.27 -6.38
C LEU A 109 -1.46 -1.74 -6.36
N TYR A 110 -0.49 -2.65 -6.37
CA TYR A 110 0.91 -2.34 -6.54
C TYR A 110 1.26 -2.46 -8.01
N ARG A 111 1.48 -1.30 -8.62
CA ARG A 111 1.96 -1.20 -9.99
C ARG A 111 3.43 -1.54 -10.04
N ASN A 112 3.80 -2.52 -10.84
CA ASN A 112 5.21 -2.74 -11.11
C ASN A 112 5.67 -1.72 -12.15
N GLU A 113 6.83 -1.12 -11.91
CA GLU A 113 7.45 -0.18 -12.85
C GLU A 113 8.98 -0.42 -12.88
N VAL A 114 9.44 -1.53 -12.29
CA VAL A 114 10.85 -1.90 -12.21
C VAL A 114 11.25 -2.54 -13.53
N GLY A 115 12.01 -1.79 -14.34
CA GLY A 115 12.49 -2.31 -15.62
C GLY A 115 11.49 -2.18 -16.77
N ALA A 116 10.62 -1.16 -16.74
CA ALA A 116 9.59 -0.86 -17.75
C ALA A 116 10.04 -0.84 -19.24
N ASP A 117 11.35 -0.78 -19.49
CA ASP A 117 11.93 -0.79 -20.83
C ASP A 117 12.30 -2.19 -21.36
N PHE A 118 12.11 -3.26 -20.59
CA PHE A 118 12.37 -4.62 -21.06
C PHE A 118 11.23 -5.18 -21.92
N GLY A 119 11.59 -6.08 -22.83
CA GLY A 119 10.69 -6.80 -23.70
C GLY A 119 10.07 -8.01 -23.02
N PHE A 120 8.88 -8.40 -23.50
CA PHE A 120 8.11 -9.52 -23.00
C PHE A 120 7.49 -10.31 -24.16
N LEU A 121 7.06 -11.54 -23.88
CA LEU A 121 6.21 -12.35 -24.75
C LEU A 121 5.03 -12.87 -23.92
N ARG A 122 3.81 -12.55 -24.35
CA ARG A 122 2.58 -13.00 -23.70
C ARG A 122 1.95 -14.15 -24.50
N ILE A 123 1.62 -15.25 -23.83
CA ILE A 123 1.07 -16.45 -24.45
C ILE A 123 -0.26 -16.80 -23.79
N ALA A 124 -1.33 -16.74 -24.58
CA ALA A 124 -2.63 -17.31 -24.26
C ALA A 124 -2.75 -18.71 -24.90
N LEU A 125 -3.43 -19.62 -24.20
CA LEU A 125 -3.67 -20.98 -24.66
C LEU A 125 -5.16 -21.25 -24.79
N ARG A 126 -5.54 -22.01 -25.81
CA ARG A 126 -6.88 -22.60 -25.95
C ARG A 126 -6.77 -24.09 -26.26
N GLY A 127 -7.29 -24.93 -25.36
CA GLY A 127 -7.49 -26.35 -25.61
C GLY A 127 -8.65 -26.61 -26.57
N THR A 128 -8.57 -27.69 -27.33
CA THR A 128 -9.61 -28.18 -28.24
C THR A 128 -10.03 -29.60 -27.90
N THR A 129 -9.06 -30.46 -27.58
CA THR A 129 -9.27 -31.81 -27.05
C THR A 129 -9.10 -31.81 -25.53
N SER A 130 -8.14 -31.05 -25.05
CA SER A 130 -7.99 -30.68 -23.65
C SER A 130 -9.03 -29.63 -23.26
N GLY A 131 -9.21 -29.38 -21.95
CA GLY A 131 -10.12 -28.33 -21.48
C GLY A 131 -9.81 -26.98 -22.10
N THR A 132 -10.83 -26.14 -22.33
CA THR A 132 -10.74 -24.88 -23.09
C THR A 132 -9.60 -23.98 -22.63
N ASP A 133 -9.38 -23.86 -21.31
CA ASP A 133 -8.32 -23.03 -20.76
C ASP A 133 -6.94 -23.70 -20.75
N ALA A 134 -6.85 -25.00 -21.06
CA ALA A 134 -5.62 -25.76 -21.08
C ALA A 134 -4.82 -25.72 -19.76
N PHE A 135 -5.52 -25.74 -18.61
CA PHE A 135 -4.87 -25.87 -17.30
C PHE A 135 -3.98 -27.12 -17.23
N SER A 136 -2.84 -27.00 -16.55
CA SER A 136 -1.72 -27.95 -16.52
C SER A 136 -0.86 -28.03 -17.78
N ALA A 137 -1.12 -27.21 -18.81
CA ALA A 137 -0.21 -27.10 -19.95
C ALA A 137 1.15 -26.55 -19.50
N VAL A 138 2.23 -27.08 -20.08
CA VAL A 138 3.60 -26.60 -19.85
C VAL A 138 4.06 -25.85 -21.09
N VAL A 139 4.39 -24.57 -20.95
CA VAL A 139 4.90 -23.74 -22.04
C VAL A 139 6.38 -23.48 -21.84
N ARG A 140 7.17 -23.80 -22.86
CA ARG A 140 8.60 -23.52 -22.94
C ARG A 140 8.87 -22.49 -24.03
N VAL A 141 9.67 -21.49 -23.69
CA VAL A 141 10.07 -20.41 -24.61
C VAL A 141 11.59 -20.42 -24.73
N GLY A 142 12.09 -20.59 -25.95
CA GLY A 142 13.50 -20.48 -26.27
C GLY A 142 13.92 -19.03 -26.47
N THR A 143 14.94 -18.59 -25.74
CA THR A 143 15.51 -17.24 -25.82
C THR A 143 17.03 -17.31 -25.96
N SER A 144 17.68 -16.19 -26.28
CA SER A 144 19.15 -16.12 -26.35
C SER A 144 19.83 -16.44 -25.00
N ARG A 145 19.08 -16.33 -23.89
CA ARG A 145 19.53 -16.60 -22.51
C ARG A 145 19.18 -18.00 -22.00
N GLY A 146 18.58 -18.84 -22.86
CA GLY A 146 18.15 -20.19 -22.52
C GLY A 146 16.64 -20.37 -22.56
N VAL A 147 16.17 -21.47 -21.97
CA VAL A 147 14.75 -21.87 -22.00
C VAL A 147 14.04 -21.43 -20.73
N GLN A 148 12.99 -20.61 -20.89
CA GLN A 148 12.07 -20.30 -19.80
C GLN A 148 10.90 -21.28 -19.83
N THR A 149 10.45 -21.75 -18.68
CA THR A 149 9.34 -22.70 -18.55
C THR A 149 8.30 -22.17 -17.58
N GLN A 150 7.04 -22.18 -17.99
CA GLN A 150 5.90 -21.88 -17.12
C GLN A 150 4.84 -22.97 -17.26
N VAL A 151 4.08 -23.18 -16.20
CA VAL A 151 2.92 -24.07 -16.17
C VAL A 151 1.68 -23.20 -16.09
N LYS A 152 0.68 -23.48 -16.93
CA LYS A 152 -0.62 -22.81 -16.82
C LYS A 152 -1.41 -23.43 -15.66
N SER A 153 -1.39 -22.77 -14.52
CA SER A 153 -2.20 -23.12 -13.35
C SER A 153 -3.57 -22.45 -13.41
N GLY A 154 -4.50 -22.93 -12.58
CA GLY A 154 -5.74 -22.22 -12.24
C GLY A 154 -5.89 -22.21 -10.72
N GLY A 155 -6.54 -21.17 -10.17
CA GLY A 155 -6.69 -20.99 -8.72
C GLY A 155 -5.35 -20.84 -8.01
N GLU A 156 -4.74 -19.65 -8.11
CA GLU A 156 -3.47 -19.32 -7.46
C GLU A 156 -3.69 -18.23 -6.39
N GLY A 157 -3.17 -18.48 -5.18
CA GLY A 157 -3.44 -17.65 -4.00
C GLY A 157 -4.68 -18.08 -3.22
N TYR A 158 -4.83 -17.58 -2.00
CA TYR A 158 -6.02 -17.83 -1.18
C TYR A 158 -7.19 -16.99 -1.72
N LEU A 159 -8.27 -17.65 -2.19
CA LEU A 159 -9.45 -16.97 -2.77
C LEU A 159 -9.12 -16.05 -3.96
N ALA A 160 -8.10 -16.40 -4.76
CA ALA A 160 -7.61 -15.61 -5.88
C ALA A 160 -7.37 -16.45 -7.14
N GLU A 161 -7.23 -15.76 -8.27
CA GLU A 161 -6.78 -16.33 -9.54
C GLU A 161 -5.90 -15.28 -10.25
N HIS A 162 -4.71 -15.70 -10.69
CA HIS A 162 -3.76 -14.86 -11.42
C HIS A 162 -4.19 -14.66 -12.88
N ASP A 163 -3.50 -13.79 -13.62
CA ASP A 163 -3.71 -13.64 -15.07
C ASP A 163 -3.53 -15.00 -15.78
N PRO A 164 -4.54 -15.50 -16.52
CA PRO A 164 -4.46 -16.79 -17.20
C PRO A 164 -3.52 -16.80 -18.41
N ARG A 165 -2.98 -15.63 -18.80
CA ARG A 165 -1.98 -15.47 -19.86
C ARG A 165 -0.58 -15.60 -19.26
N LEU A 166 0.25 -16.40 -19.90
CA LEU A 166 1.62 -16.63 -19.46
C LEU A 166 2.53 -15.51 -19.98
N LEU A 167 3.26 -14.85 -19.09
CA LEU A 167 4.14 -13.73 -19.42
C LEU A 167 5.61 -14.13 -19.27
N PHE A 168 6.37 -14.07 -20.36
CA PHE A 168 7.79 -14.40 -20.39
C PHE A 168 8.63 -13.15 -20.60
N GLY A 169 9.56 -12.87 -19.69
CA GLY A 169 10.47 -11.74 -19.83
C GLY A 169 11.57 -12.02 -20.85
N LEU A 170 11.66 -11.22 -21.91
CA LEU A 170 12.70 -11.35 -22.95
C LEU A 170 13.91 -10.44 -22.69
N GLY A 171 13.83 -9.51 -21.74
CA GLY A 171 14.91 -8.57 -21.46
C GLY A 171 15.12 -7.64 -22.65
N ARG A 172 16.30 -7.67 -23.28
CA ARG A 172 16.60 -6.83 -24.46
C ARG A 172 16.50 -7.58 -25.80
N ASP A 173 16.03 -8.82 -25.78
CA ASP A 173 15.93 -9.61 -27.01
C ASP A 173 14.77 -9.08 -27.86
N GLU A 174 14.98 -9.00 -29.18
CA GLU A 174 13.97 -8.55 -30.15
C GLU A 174 12.88 -9.59 -30.39
N SER A 175 13.14 -10.85 -30.06
CA SER A 175 12.18 -11.95 -30.19
C SER A 175 12.60 -13.16 -29.36
N ALA A 176 11.65 -14.02 -28.98
CA ALA A 176 11.92 -15.41 -28.65
C ALA A 176 12.15 -16.22 -29.94
N GLU A 177 12.99 -17.25 -29.88
CA GLU A 177 13.38 -18.06 -31.05
C GLU A 177 12.31 -19.10 -31.42
N TRP A 178 11.66 -19.69 -30.40
CA TRP A 178 10.63 -20.71 -30.57
C TRP A 178 9.76 -20.82 -29.32
N VAL A 179 8.57 -21.41 -29.49
CA VAL A 179 7.65 -21.75 -28.39
C VAL A 179 7.23 -23.20 -28.51
N GLU A 180 7.23 -23.95 -27.41
CA GLU A 180 6.70 -25.31 -27.32
C GLU A 180 5.65 -25.39 -26.21
N VAL A 181 4.50 -25.99 -26.52
CA VAL A 181 3.44 -26.30 -25.56
C VAL A 181 3.38 -27.82 -25.40
N THR A 182 3.51 -28.30 -24.17
CA THR A 182 3.03 -29.64 -23.80
C THR A 182 1.61 -29.48 -23.27
N TRP A 183 0.63 -29.92 -24.04
CA TRP A 183 -0.79 -29.82 -23.71
C TRP A 183 -1.15 -30.75 -22.54
N PRO A 184 -2.30 -30.52 -21.86
CA PRO A 184 -2.71 -31.34 -20.71
C PRO A 184 -2.84 -32.84 -21.01
N ASN A 185 -3.16 -33.21 -22.25
CA ASN A 185 -3.19 -34.60 -22.71
C ASN A 185 -1.81 -35.21 -23.00
N GLY A 186 -0.72 -34.46 -22.80
CA GLY A 186 0.67 -34.88 -23.03
C GLY A 186 1.19 -34.63 -24.45
N THR A 187 0.34 -34.21 -25.39
CA THR A 187 0.75 -33.88 -26.76
C THR A 187 1.67 -32.68 -26.77
N LYS A 188 2.76 -32.76 -27.53
CA LYS A 188 3.68 -31.64 -27.73
C LYS A 188 3.42 -30.95 -29.06
N GLN A 189 3.35 -29.64 -29.03
CA GLN A 189 3.20 -28.78 -30.20
C GLN A 189 4.25 -27.69 -30.14
N ARG A 190 5.03 -27.57 -31.21
CA ARG A 190 6.19 -26.67 -31.28
C ARG A 190 6.08 -25.74 -32.47
N PHE A 191 6.45 -24.49 -32.26
CA PHE A 191 6.47 -23.42 -33.25
C PHE A 191 7.92 -22.91 -33.39
N ASP A 192 8.59 -23.33 -34.47
CA ASP A 192 10.00 -22.99 -34.75
C ASP A 192 10.17 -21.67 -35.52
N GLN A 193 9.27 -20.70 -35.26
CA GLN A 193 9.34 -19.35 -35.82
C GLN A 193 9.66 -18.33 -34.71
N PRO A 194 10.28 -17.18 -35.04
CA PRO A 194 10.52 -16.13 -34.06
C PRO A 194 9.21 -15.48 -33.60
N PHE A 195 9.13 -15.20 -32.31
CA PHE A 195 8.02 -14.46 -31.69
C PHE A 195 8.51 -13.08 -31.24
N PRO A 196 8.07 -11.98 -31.91
CA PRO A 196 8.55 -10.64 -31.61
C PRO A 196 8.40 -10.25 -30.14
N SER A 197 9.33 -9.45 -29.65
CA SER A 197 9.25 -8.85 -28.33
C SER A 197 8.10 -7.85 -28.24
N ARG A 198 7.56 -7.69 -27.02
CA ARG A 198 6.41 -6.84 -26.71
C ARG A 198 5.17 -7.25 -27.51
N SER A 199 4.91 -8.55 -27.59
CA SER A 199 3.80 -9.11 -28.36
C SER A 199 3.00 -10.15 -27.57
N SER A 200 1.76 -10.36 -28.02
CA SER A 200 0.83 -11.33 -27.46
C SER A 200 0.37 -12.31 -28.52
N TRP A 201 0.28 -13.59 -28.16
CA TRP A 201 -0.11 -14.65 -29.08
C TRP A 201 -1.08 -15.62 -28.42
N LEU A 202 -2.06 -16.09 -29.21
CA LEU A 202 -2.94 -17.20 -28.88
C LEU A 202 -2.44 -18.46 -29.60
N LEU A 203 -2.16 -19.50 -28.83
CA LEU A 203 -1.82 -20.83 -29.33
C LEU A 203 -3.04 -21.74 -29.11
N VAL A 204 -3.46 -22.41 -30.17
CA VAL A 204 -4.63 -23.31 -30.15
C VAL A 204 -4.16 -24.75 -30.31
N GLU A 205 -4.67 -25.64 -29.46
CA GLU A 205 -4.32 -27.06 -29.49
C GLU A 205 -4.69 -27.70 -30.83
N GLY A 206 -3.70 -28.29 -31.49
CA GLY A 206 -3.84 -28.92 -32.80
C GLY A 206 -3.76 -27.95 -33.99
N ASP A 207 -3.73 -26.64 -33.75
CA ASP A 207 -3.53 -25.63 -34.80
C ASP A 207 -2.04 -25.35 -35.01
N ALA A 208 -1.52 -25.64 -36.19
CA ALA A 208 -0.12 -25.38 -36.55
C ALA A 208 0.20 -23.88 -36.67
N THR A 209 -0.81 -23.01 -36.72
CA THR A 209 -0.63 -21.56 -36.89
C THR A 209 -0.81 -20.84 -35.55
N PRO A 210 0.20 -20.11 -35.05
CA PRO A 210 0.02 -19.24 -33.90
C PRO A 210 -0.68 -17.94 -34.32
N HIS A 211 -1.57 -17.41 -33.47
CA HIS A 211 -2.39 -16.25 -33.79
C HIS A 211 -1.93 -15.03 -33.00
N SER A 212 -1.47 -13.98 -33.67
CA SER A 212 -1.11 -12.74 -33.00
C SER A 212 -2.34 -12.06 -32.41
N VAL A 213 -2.26 -11.62 -31.16
CA VAL A 213 -3.33 -10.91 -30.46
C VAL A 213 -2.90 -9.46 -30.26
N ARG A 214 -3.75 -8.52 -30.67
CA ARG A 214 -3.54 -7.10 -30.37
C ARG A 214 -4.24 -6.76 -29.06
N GLU A 215 -3.44 -6.61 -28.01
CA GLU A 215 -3.93 -6.17 -26.71
C GLU A 215 -4.00 -4.64 -26.66
N THR A 216 -5.00 -4.12 -25.96
CA THR A 216 -5.11 -2.69 -25.72
C THR A 216 -4.38 -2.34 -24.45
N ARG A 217 -3.25 -1.63 -24.57
CA ARG A 217 -2.58 -1.04 -23.41
C ARG A 217 -3.52 -0.01 -22.80
N THR A 218 -3.75 -0.13 -21.50
CA THR A 218 -4.51 0.85 -20.73
C THR A 218 -3.55 1.59 -19.82
N SER A 219 -3.86 2.83 -19.48
CA SER A 219 -3.16 3.50 -18.39
C SER A 219 -3.96 3.26 -17.12
N LEU A 220 -3.38 2.55 -16.16
CA LEU A 220 -3.97 2.50 -14.83
C LEU A 220 -4.00 3.93 -14.27
N PRO A 221 -5.08 4.33 -13.59
CA PRO A 221 -5.08 5.59 -12.87
C PRO A 221 -3.90 5.60 -11.91
N SER A 222 -3.24 6.75 -11.76
CA SER A 222 -2.34 6.90 -10.62
C SER A 222 -3.14 6.61 -9.35
N PRO A 223 -2.60 5.86 -8.37
CA PRO A 223 -3.27 5.74 -7.09
C PRO A 223 -3.60 7.15 -6.61
N TYR A 224 -4.77 7.32 -5.99
CA TYR A 224 -5.06 8.57 -5.31
C TYR A 224 -3.82 8.95 -4.51
N ALA A 225 -3.31 10.17 -4.70
CA ALA A 225 -2.29 10.68 -3.80
C ALA A 225 -2.84 10.51 -2.37
N LYS A 226 -2.00 10.14 -1.40
CA LYS A 226 -2.49 9.73 -0.06
C LYS A 226 -3.48 10.72 0.56
N ASP A 227 -3.28 12.01 0.27
CA ASP A 227 -4.19 13.10 0.61
C ASP A 227 -5.52 13.07 -0.13
N GLN A 228 -5.54 12.76 -1.43
CA GLN A 228 -6.78 12.59 -2.18
C GLN A 228 -7.59 11.37 -1.71
N ALA A 229 -6.93 10.26 -1.39
CA ALA A 229 -7.59 9.07 -0.83
C ALA A 229 -8.23 9.42 0.53
N LEU A 230 -7.47 10.08 1.39
CA LEU A 230 -7.91 10.55 2.69
C LEU A 230 -9.08 11.54 2.61
N LEU A 231 -9.05 12.47 1.66
CA LEU A 231 -10.17 13.40 1.46
C LEU A 231 -11.40 12.63 0.98
N SER A 232 -11.25 11.72 0.01
CA SER A 232 -12.36 10.92 -0.51
C SER A 232 -13.00 10.03 0.55
N SER A 233 -12.23 9.44 1.48
CA SER A 233 -12.79 8.63 2.58
C SER A 233 -13.61 9.45 3.57
N LEU A 234 -13.38 10.77 3.64
CA LEU A 234 -14.15 11.71 4.44
C LEU A 234 -15.31 12.36 3.65
N GLY A 235 -15.54 11.96 2.40
CA GLY A 235 -16.51 12.62 1.52
C GLY A 235 -16.12 14.05 1.12
N LEU A 236 -14.83 14.37 1.17
CA LEU A 236 -14.25 15.68 0.85
C LEU A 236 -13.42 15.62 -0.43
N GLU A 237 -13.15 16.79 -1.01
CA GLU A 237 -12.31 16.92 -2.20
C GLU A 237 -11.42 18.18 -2.14
N LYS A 238 -10.32 18.16 -2.88
CA LYS A 238 -9.47 19.34 -3.06
C LYS A 238 -10.25 20.45 -3.77
N GLY A 239 -10.17 21.67 -3.24
CA GLY A 239 -10.95 22.82 -3.69
C GLY A 239 -12.34 22.92 -3.04
N GLY A 240 -12.79 21.87 -2.36
CA GLY A 240 -14.00 21.87 -1.54
C GLY A 240 -13.83 22.68 -0.25
N GLU A 241 -14.91 22.75 0.53
CA GLU A 241 -14.89 23.34 1.87
C GLU A 241 -15.09 22.27 2.93
N LEU A 242 -14.49 22.49 4.10
CA LEU A 242 -14.87 21.74 5.29
C LEU A 242 -16.33 22.07 5.66
N PRO A 243 -17.09 21.07 6.16
CA PRO A 243 -18.49 21.22 6.53
C PRO A 243 -18.66 22.24 7.67
N ASN A 244 -19.85 22.81 7.78
CA ASN A 244 -20.16 23.76 8.84
C ASN A 244 -20.55 23.03 10.12
N PHE A 245 -19.99 23.48 11.25
CA PHE A 245 -20.30 23.05 12.60
C PHE A 245 -19.94 24.18 13.58
N ASP A 246 -20.44 24.06 14.81
CA ASP A 246 -20.17 25.03 15.87
C ASP A 246 -18.98 24.61 16.71
N VAL A 247 -18.23 25.60 17.19
CA VAL A 247 -17.16 25.44 18.16
C VAL A 247 -17.39 26.32 19.38
N VAL A 248 -16.85 25.86 20.51
CA VAL A 248 -16.79 26.64 21.74
C VAL A 248 -15.41 27.28 21.86
N GLY A 249 -15.39 28.61 22.01
CA GLY A 249 -14.18 29.37 22.32
C GLY A 249 -13.74 29.21 23.77
N ARG A 250 -12.53 29.68 24.10
CA ARG A 250 -12.02 29.68 25.48
C ARG A 250 -12.86 30.51 26.45
N ASP A 251 -13.62 31.47 25.93
CA ASP A 251 -14.55 32.32 26.68
C ASP A 251 -15.92 31.65 26.92
N GLY A 252 -16.10 30.41 26.47
CA GLY A 252 -17.36 29.67 26.57
C GLY A 252 -18.41 30.08 25.52
N SER A 253 -18.09 31.01 24.62
CA SER A 253 -18.99 31.40 23.54
C SER A 253 -19.05 30.33 22.45
N THR A 254 -20.25 30.05 21.96
CA THR A 254 -20.47 29.18 20.80
C THR A 254 -20.52 30.02 19.54
N LYS A 255 -19.78 29.62 18.50
CA LYS A 255 -19.79 30.28 17.19
C LYS A 255 -19.47 29.28 16.07
N PRO A 256 -19.83 29.58 14.82
CA PRO A 256 -19.43 28.75 13.69
C PRO A 256 -17.92 28.62 13.62
N TRP A 257 -17.38 27.42 13.42
CA TRP A 257 -15.93 27.19 13.45
C TRP A 257 -15.16 28.05 12.44
N LYS A 258 -15.73 28.30 11.25
CA LYS A 258 -15.14 29.17 10.23
C LYS A 258 -14.86 30.59 10.73
N SER A 259 -15.61 31.08 11.73
CA SER A 259 -15.37 32.39 12.35
C SER A 259 -14.10 32.43 13.23
N THR A 260 -13.46 31.29 13.48
CA THR A 260 -12.15 31.21 14.14
C THR A 260 -11.00 31.44 13.17
N LEU A 261 -11.25 31.39 11.86
CA LEU A 261 -10.25 31.63 10.83
C LEU A 261 -10.07 33.13 10.58
N ALA A 262 -8.82 33.54 10.44
CA ALA A 262 -8.49 34.90 10.02
C ALA A 262 -8.86 35.09 8.55
N PRO A 263 -9.48 36.23 8.17
CA PRO A 263 -9.88 36.49 6.80
C PRO A 263 -8.67 36.65 5.88
N ASN A 264 -8.78 36.12 4.65
CA ASN A 264 -7.73 36.16 3.63
C ASN A 264 -6.38 35.58 4.10
N GLN A 265 -6.42 34.59 5.00
CA GLN A 265 -5.24 33.95 5.55
C GLN A 265 -5.29 32.45 5.29
N ARG A 266 -4.16 31.87 4.89
CA ARG A 266 -4.02 30.42 4.76
C ARG A 266 -4.07 29.79 6.16
N ALA A 267 -4.55 28.56 6.27
CA ALA A 267 -4.70 27.91 7.58
C ALA A 267 -4.25 26.46 7.61
N LEU A 268 -3.73 26.04 8.77
CA LEU A 268 -3.49 24.66 9.16
C LEU A 268 -4.48 24.34 10.29
N VAL A 269 -5.46 23.49 10.01
CA VAL A 269 -6.47 23.06 10.98
C VAL A 269 -6.14 21.64 11.44
N ASN A 270 -5.58 21.51 12.64
CA ASN A 270 -5.16 20.24 13.23
C ASN A 270 -6.25 19.72 14.17
N LEU A 271 -6.89 18.61 13.80
CA LEU A 271 -7.84 17.88 14.63
C LEU A 271 -7.08 16.98 15.61
N TRP A 272 -7.46 17.07 16.88
CA TRP A 272 -6.82 16.32 17.95
C TRP A 272 -7.80 15.99 19.08
N ALA A 273 -7.41 15.07 19.95
CA ALA A 273 -8.15 14.75 21.17
C ALA A 273 -7.22 14.52 22.37
N THR A 274 -7.73 14.73 23.59
CA THR A 274 -6.95 14.50 24.82
C THR A 274 -6.62 13.02 25.06
N TRP A 275 -7.36 12.09 24.47
CA TRP A 275 -7.09 10.64 24.54
C TRP A 275 -6.11 10.16 23.46
N CYS A 276 -5.81 10.98 22.45
CA CYS A 276 -4.95 10.61 21.32
C CYS A 276 -3.46 10.73 21.65
N VAL A 277 -2.77 9.58 21.76
CA VAL A 277 -1.31 9.53 22.02
C VAL A 277 -0.46 10.13 20.91
N PRO A 278 -0.74 9.89 19.61
CA PRO A 278 0.03 10.54 18.55
C PRO A 278 -0.14 12.07 18.56
N CYS A 279 -1.34 12.58 18.82
CA CYS A 279 -1.62 14.02 18.96
C CYS A 279 -0.76 14.66 20.05
N LYS A 280 -0.70 14.01 21.22
CA LYS A 280 0.18 14.40 22.34
C LYS A 280 1.66 14.48 21.95
N THR A 281 2.07 13.68 20.97
CA THR A 281 3.47 13.59 20.52
C THR A 281 3.80 14.70 19.52
N GLU A 282 2.85 15.12 18.67
CA GLU A 282 3.07 16.17 17.67
C GLU A 282 2.88 17.60 18.19
N MET A 283 2.08 17.82 19.24
CA MET A 283 1.80 19.15 19.79
C MET A 283 3.07 19.99 20.09
N PRO A 284 4.14 19.45 20.72
CA PRO A 284 5.34 20.24 20.97
C PRO A 284 6.04 20.70 19.67
N GLU A 285 5.97 19.90 18.61
CA GLU A 285 6.56 20.23 17.32
C GLU A 285 5.74 21.30 16.59
N LEU A 286 4.41 21.20 16.63
CA LEU A 286 3.51 22.24 16.13
C LEU A 286 3.70 23.55 16.89
N GLN A 287 3.84 23.50 18.21
CA GLN A 287 4.10 24.67 19.04
C GLN A 287 5.41 25.36 18.68
N LYS A 288 6.51 24.62 18.46
CA LYS A 288 7.78 25.19 17.99
C LYS A 288 7.67 25.87 16.63
N LYS A 289 6.72 25.44 15.79
CA LYS A 289 6.49 25.97 14.43
C LYS A 289 5.41 27.06 14.38
N ALA A 290 4.69 27.31 15.46
CA ALA A 290 3.62 28.30 15.51
C ALA A 290 4.09 29.69 15.02
N SER A 291 5.20 30.20 15.55
CA SER A 291 5.77 31.49 15.14
C SER A 291 6.29 31.49 13.69
N TYR A 292 6.76 30.33 13.19
CA TYR A 292 7.14 30.20 11.78
C TYR A 292 5.91 30.36 10.87
N PHE A 293 4.82 29.65 11.16
CA PHE A 293 3.58 29.78 10.38
C PHE A 293 3.00 31.18 10.46
N GLU A 294 2.99 31.78 11.64
CA GLU A 294 2.55 33.17 11.83
C GLU A 294 3.37 34.14 10.96
N SER A 295 4.70 33.99 10.92
CA SER A 295 5.59 34.82 10.08
C SER A 295 5.34 34.67 8.57
N LYS A 296 4.68 33.57 8.15
CA LYS A 296 4.30 33.30 6.76
C LYS A 296 2.84 33.65 6.46
N GLY A 297 2.13 34.28 7.40
CA GLY A 297 0.70 34.56 7.26
C GLY A 297 -0.14 33.28 7.20
N ILE A 298 0.24 32.26 7.97
CA ILE A 298 -0.49 30.99 8.08
C ILE A 298 -1.00 30.83 9.50
N GLN A 299 -2.31 30.66 9.65
CA GLN A 299 -2.91 30.42 10.95
C GLN A 299 -2.82 28.94 11.32
N LEU A 300 -2.13 28.62 12.41
CA LEU A 300 -2.23 27.29 13.03
C LEU A 300 -3.40 27.28 14.02
N LEU A 301 -4.39 26.43 13.77
CA LEU A 301 -5.57 26.24 14.61
C LEU A 301 -5.65 24.78 15.07
N GLY A 302 -5.64 24.55 16.38
CA GLY A 302 -6.00 23.26 16.96
C GLY A 302 -7.51 23.13 17.13
N LEU A 303 -8.12 22.11 16.55
CA LEU A 303 -9.54 21.80 16.72
C LEU A 303 -9.69 20.52 17.56
N SER A 304 -10.12 20.67 18.81
CA SER A 304 -10.39 19.52 19.67
C SER A 304 -11.71 18.85 19.29
N ILE A 305 -11.69 17.52 19.19
CA ILE A 305 -12.88 16.68 19.01
C ILE A 305 -13.34 15.99 20.29
N ASP A 306 -12.80 16.38 21.45
CA ASP A 306 -13.21 15.88 22.76
C ASP A 306 -14.68 16.24 23.03
N THR A 307 -15.47 15.28 23.54
CA THR A 307 -16.91 15.51 23.78
C THR A 307 -17.14 16.32 25.06
N ARG A 308 -18.37 16.79 25.27
CA ARG A 308 -18.69 17.84 26.26
C ARG A 308 -18.38 17.46 27.72
N GLU A 309 -18.37 16.17 28.05
CA GLU A 309 -17.99 15.68 29.38
C GLU A 309 -16.49 15.89 29.66
N ASP A 310 -15.66 15.90 28.61
CA ASP A 310 -14.20 16.04 28.68
C ASP A 310 -13.72 17.50 28.58
N MET A 311 -14.60 18.44 28.18
CA MET A 311 -14.21 19.83 27.86
C MET A 311 -13.68 20.64 29.05
N SER A 312 -14.04 20.29 30.29
CA SER A 312 -13.61 21.01 31.49
C SER A 312 -12.11 20.85 31.81
N GLY A 313 -11.49 19.76 31.34
CA GLY A 313 -10.07 19.46 31.57
C GLY A 313 -9.12 20.00 30.51
N ILE A 314 -9.64 20.41 29.35
CA ILE A 314 -8.83 20.77 28.18
C ILE A 314 -7.92 21.97 28.45
N GLY A 315 -8.40 22.98 29.17
CA GLY A 315 -7.58 24.16 29.52
C GLY A 315 -6.30 23.76 30.26
N ARG A 316 -6.43 22.95 31.32
CA ARG A 316 -5.29 22.43 32.09
C ARG A 316 -4.38 21.56 31.22
N PHE A 317 -4.96 20.69 30.40
CA PHE A 317 -4.19 19.84 29.50
C PHE A 317 -3.31 20.66 28.55
N LEU A 318 -3.84 21.74 27.97
CA LEU A 318 -3.08 22.62 27.07
C LEU A 318 -1.95 23.35 27.82
N GLU A 319 -2.19 23.81 29.05
CA GLU A 319 -1.18 24.43 29.91
C GLU A 319 -0.04 23.45 30.24
N GLU A 320 -0.37 22.23 30.65
CA GLU A 320 0.61 21.16 30.93
C GLU A 320 1.47 20.80 29.71
N ARG A 321 0.91 20.95 28.50
CA ARG A 321 1.62 20.70 27.24
C ARG A 321 2.30 21.92 26.65
N GLY A 322 2.16 23.10 27.27
CA GLY A 322 2.75 24.34 26.77
C GLY A 322 2.18 24.78 25.42
N VAL A 323 0.93 24.44 25.11
CA VAL A 323 0.27 24.79 23.85
C VAL A 323 -0.33 26.20 23.94
N THR A 324 0.19 27.12 23.13
CA THR A 324 -0.23 28.52 23.09
C THR A 324 -0.84 28.96 21.76
N TYR A 325 -0.74 28.14 20.70
CA TYR A 325 -1.45 28.44 19.45
C TYR A 325 -2.98 28.39 19.67
N PRO A 326 -3.78 29.10 18.83
CA PRO A 326 -5.23 29.12 18.95
C PRO A 326 -5.85 27.71 18.97
N VAL A 327 -6.79 27.49 19.90
CA VAL A 327 -7.55 26.23 20.02
C VAL A 327 -9.04 26.52 20.05
N ALA A 328 -9.82 25.75 19.28
CA ALA A 328 -11.27 25.72 19.29
C ALA A 328 -11.78 24.33 19.68
N LEU A 329 -12.93 24.27 20.36
CA LEU A 329 -13.52 23.02 20.83
C LEU A 329 -14.72 22.65 19.94
N GLY A 330 -14.53 21.69 19.04
CA GLY A 330 -15.60 21.22 18.14
C GLY A 330 -16.47 20.14 18.79
N GLY A 331 -15.87 19.19 19.50
CA GLY A 331 -16.61 18.09 20.11
C GLY A 331 -17.44 17.29 19.11
N SER A 332 -18.61 16.81 19.54
CA SER A 332 -19.44 15.90 18.73
C SER A 332 -19.92 16.53 17.42
N SER A 333 -20.21 17.84 17.38
CA SER A 333 -20.63 18.51 16.15
C SER A 333 -19.56 18.46 15.06
N ALA A 334 -18.28 18.58 15.44
CA ALA A 334 -17.17 18.44 14.51
C ALA A 334 -16.98 16.99 14.06
N VAL A 335 -17.16 16.03 14.97
CA VAL A 335 -17.08 14.60 14.65
C VAL A 335 -18.14 14.22 13.62
N ASP A 336 -19.41 14.51 13.92
CA ASP A 336 -20.54 14.20 13.05
C ASP A 336 -20.40 14.86 11.67
N ALA A 337 -19.93 16.12 11.65
CA ALA A 337 -19.78 16.85 10.40
C ALA A 337 -18.63 16.32 9.52
N ILE A 338 -17.49 15.96 10.12
CA ILE A 338 -16.26 15.61 9.37
C ILE A 338 -16.19 14.12 9.04
N TYR A 339 -16.61 13.25 9.96
CA TYR A 339 -16.52 11.80 9.81
C TYR A 339 -17.87 11.16 9.44
N GLY A 340 -19.00 11.79 9.74
CA GLY A 340 -20.32 11.20 9.55
C GLY A 340 -20.44 9.88 10.32
N ASP A 341 -20.82 8.81 9.62
CA ASP A 341 -20.86 7.43 10.16
C ASP A 341 -19.52 6.69 10.04
N GLY A 342 -18.46 7.36 9.56
CA GLY A 342 -17.13 6.78 9.34
C GLY A 342 -16.28 6.64 10.61
N GLU A 343 -15.13 5.97 10.47
CA GLU A 343 -14.18 5.80 11.57
C GLU A 343 -13.52 7.13 11.95
N VAL A 344 -13.55 7.46 13.24
CA VAL A 344 -12.90 8.66 13.79
C VAL A 344 -11.43 8.38 14.03
N PHE A 345 -10.56 9.13 13.35
CA PHE A 345 -9.12 9.06 13.56
C PHE A 345 -8.51 10.45 13.76
N VAL A 346 -7.61 10.55 14.72
CA VAL A 346 -6.80 11.74 14.97
C VAL A 346 -5.37 11.29 15.28
N PRO A 347 -4.34 12.09 14.95
CA PRO A 347 -4.39 13.45 14.43
C PRO A 347 -4.67 13.54 12.93
N LEU A 348 -5.50 14.51 12.53
CA LEU A 348 -5.81 14.81 11.14
C LEU A 348 -5.60 16.31 10.91
N THR A 349 -4.81 16.70 9.91
CA THR A 349 -4.56 18.11 9.61
C THR A 349 -5.05 18.46 8.21
N PHE A 350 -5.86 19.52 8.12
CA PHE A 350 -6.28 20.13 6.86
C PHE A 350 -5.42 21.37 6.55
N VAL A 351 -5.06 21.51 5.28
CA VAL A 351 -4.36 22.67 4.73
C VAL A 351 -5.36 23.46 3.90
N LEU A 352 -5.60 24.72 4.26
CA LEU A 352 -6.59 25.58 3.63
C LEU A 352 -5.95 26.79 2.96
N ASP A 353 -6.47 27.15 1.77
CA ASP A 353 -6.11 28.39 1.07
C ASP A 353 -6.71 29.63 1.77
N GLU A 354 -6.39 30.83 1.28
CA GLU A 354 -6.86 32.12 1.82
C GLU A 354 -8.39 32.31 1.76
N ARG A 355 -9.08 31.47 0.97
CA ARG A 355 -10.54 31.46 0.83
C ARG A 355 -11.19 30.36 1.66
N GLY A 356 -10.41 29.62 2.45
CA GLY A 356 -10.86 28.50 3.26
C GLY A 356 -11.15 27.22 2.46
N LYS A 357 -10.62 27.10 1.23
CA LYS A 357 -10.75 25.88 0.41
C LYS A 357 -9.66 24.88 0.76
N ILE A 358 -9.98 23.59 0.70
CA ILE A 358 -9.07 22.50 1.02
C ILE A 358 -8.00 22.37 -0.08
N GLU A 359 -6.72 22.47 0.28
CA GLU A 359 -5.62 22.18 -0.66
C GLU A 359 -5.08 20.75 -0.51
N THR A 360 -5.04 20.22 0.72
CA THR A 360 -4.63 18.85 1.05
C THR A 360 -5.04 18.51 2.50
N ALA A 361 -5.04 17.22 2.85
CA ALA A 361 -5.10 16.75 4.23
C ALA A 361 -4.04 15.67 4.49
N PHE A 362 -3.67 15.44 5.75
CA PHE A 362 -2.79 14.34 6.14
C PHE A 362 -3.00 13.91 7.59
N GLY A 363 -2.74 12.63 7.85
CA GLY A 363 -2.69 12.07 9.20
C GLY A 363 -1.33 12.32 9.86
N GLY A 364 -1.35 13.05 10.97
CA GLY A 364 -0.19 13.29 11.85
C GLY A 364 1.01 14.07 11.32
N TRP A 365 1.84 14.51 12.26
CA TRP A 365 3.04 15.32 12.01
C TRP A 365 4.32 14.48 11.95
N ASN A 366 4.68 13.98 10.76
CA ASN A 366 5.87 13.18 10.50
C ASN A 366 6.82 13.89 9.50
N ALA A 367 7.93 13.24 9.13
CA ALA A 367 8.92 13.84 8.24
C ALA A 367 8.35 14.20 6.85
N GLU A 368 7.44 13.38 6.32
CA GLU A 368 6.80 13.61 5.02
C GLU A 368 5.83 14.79 5.09
N SER A 369 4.90 14.79 6.05
CA SER A 369 3.90 15.86 6.20
C SER A 369 4.55 17.20 6.56
N ARG A 370 5.56 17.20 7.43
CA ARG A 370 6.37 18.39 7.75
C ARG A 370 6.99 19.00 6.51
N ARG A 371 7.68 18.19 5.68
CA ARG A 371 8.32 18.68 4.44
C ARG A 371 7.29 19.29 3.49
N ARG A 372 6.15 18.61 3.31
CA ARG A 372 5.06 19.09 2.43
C ARG A 372 4.51 20.43 2.91
N VAL A 373 4.22 20.57 4.21
CA VAL A 373 3.68 21.81 4.78
C VAL A 373 4.70 22.95 4.72
N GLU A 374 5.98 22.68 4.95
CA GLU A 374 7.03 23.70 4.85
C GLU A 374 7.21 24.19 3.41
N GLN A 375 7.21 23.31 2.41
CA GLN A 375 7.25 23.69 0.98
C GLN A 375 6.02 24.50 0.56
N TRP A 376 4.85 24.10 1.05
CA TRP A 376 3.60 24.82 0.85
C TRP A 376 3.66 26.21 1.50
N ALA A 377 4.17 26.32 2.72
CA ALA A 377 4.31 27.58 3.45
C ALA A 377 5.25 28.56 2.75
N GLU A 378 6.31 28.06 2.11
CA GLU A 378 7.25 28.85 1.30
C GLU A 378 6.71 29.23 -0.09
N GLY A 379 5.47 28.87 -0.44
CA GLY A 379 4.86 29.19 -1.74
C GLY A 379 5.48 28.43 -2.92
N SER A 380 6.27 27.39 -2.64
CA SER A 380 7.05 26.65 -3.64
C SER A 380 6.28 25.48 -4.27
N GLY A 381 4.97 25.40 -4.06
CA GLY A 381 4.13 24.23 -4.40
C GLY A 381 3.20 24.38 -5.61
N ALA A 382 3.36 25.42 -6.42
CA ALA A 382 2.58 25.61 -7.65
C ALA A 382 3.47 26.14 -8.78
N ARG A 383 4.35 25.28 -9.31
CA ARG A 383 4.85 25.37 -10.69
C ARG A 383 5.00 23.97 -11.27
#